data_AF-A0A0U1DWZ3-F1
#
_entry.id   AF-A0A0U1DWZ3-F1
#
_cell.length_a   1.000
_cell.length_b   1.000
_cell.length_c   1.000
_cell.angle_alpha   90.00
_cell.angle_beta   90.00
_cell.angle_gamma   90.00
#
_symmetry.space_group_name_H-M   'P 1'
#
loop_
_entity.id
_entity.type
_entity.pdbx_description
1 polymer ?
#
loop_
_entity_poly.entity_id
_entity_poly.type
_entity_poly.pdbx_seq_one_letter_code
_entity_poly.pdbx_strand_id
1 'polypeptide(L)'
;MPVPGGSELAKASIYLDEHTDAYLETVRAAARTTKPRVDATRSAVVRLALNRLADQLTPGEVVAELQRNAEGHTGPGRKRS
;
A
#
# COMPACT_ATOMS: atom_id res chain seq x y z
N MET A 1 -28.44 4.01 17.83
CA MET A 1 -27.24 3.21 17.52
C MET A 1 -26.85 3.50 16.08
N PRO A 2 -25.69 4.12 15.79
CA PRO A 2 -25.22 4.20 14.42
C PRO A 2 -24.67 2.83 14.02
N VAL A 3 -25.07 2.34 12.85
CA VAL A 3 -24.40 1.22 12.17
C VAL A 3 -22.96 1.65 11.87
N PRO A 4 -21.93 0.80 12.05
CA PRO A 4 -20.60 1.14 11.60
C PRO A 4 -20.67 1.17 10.08
N GLY A 5 -20.72 2.38 9.52
CA GLY A 5 -20.67 2.59 8.09
C GLY A 5 -19.42 1.92 7.57
N GLY A 6 -19.61 0.83 6.81
CA GLY A 6 -18.57 0.37 5.92
C GLY A 6 -18.28 1.55 5.01
N SER A 7 -17.16 2.23 5.26
CA SER A 7 -16.76 3.41 4.50
C SER A 7 -16.87 3.06 3.03
N GLU A 8 -17.68 3.83 2.30
CA GLU A 8 -17.89 3.57 0.88
C GLU A 8 -16.54 3.60 0.16
N LEU A 9 -16.25 2.52 -0.56
CA LEU A 9 -14.97 2.37 -1.23
C LEU A 9 -14.97 3.21 -2.50
N ALA A 10 -14.27 4.34 -2.46
CA ALA A 10 -14.01 5.11 -3.66
C ALA A 10 -12.96 4.42 -4.54
N LYS A 11 -13.16 4.47 -5.86
CA LYS A 11 -12.15 3.99 -6.82
C LYS A 11 -10.93 4.91 -6.76
N ALA A 12 -9.76 4.33 -6.45
CA ALA A 12 -8.47 5.01 -6.52
C ALA A 12 -7.58 4.35 -7.57
N SER A 13 -6.86 5.16 -8.33
CA SER A 13 -5.81 4.71 -9.26
C SER A 13 -4.46 5.04 -8.64
N ILE A 14 -3.61 4.01 -8.47
CA ILE A 14 -2.25 4.15 -7.97
C ILE A 14 -1.27 3.51 -8.95
N TYR A 15 -0.06 4.06 -9.02
CA TYR A 15 1.03 3.47 -9.78
C TYR A 15 1.83 2.55 -8.87
N LEU A 16 2.02 1.31 -9.32
CA LEU A 16 2.86 0.31 -8.67
C LEU A 16 3.94 -0.09 -9.67
N ASP A 17 5.15 -0.31 -9.17
CA ASP A 17 6.20 -0.92 -9.98
C ASP A 17 5.93 -2.42 -10.17
N GLU A 18 6.70 -3.02 -11.08
CA GLU A 18 6.59 -4.44 -11.42
C GLU A 18 6.81 -5.34 -10.19
N HIS A 19 7.76 -4.98 -9.33
CA HIS A 19 8.07 -5.74 -8.12
C HIS A 19 6.87 -5.76 -7.15
N THR A 20 6.22 -4.62 -6.94
CA THR A 20 5.05 -4.52 -6.06
C THR A 20 3.84 -5.24 -6.66
N ASP A 21 3.61 -5.17 -7.98
CA ASP A 21 2.52 -5.92 -8.63
C ASP A 21 2.74 -7.44 -8.53
N ALA A 22 3.97 -7.91 -8.74
CA ALA A 22 4.33 -9.31 -8.59
C ALA A 22 4.11 -9.82 -7.15
N TYR A 23 4.41 -8.99 -6.15
CA TYR A 23 4.11 -9.31 -4.75
C TYR A 23 2.60 -9.46 -4.52
N LEU A 24 1.77 -8.56 -5.05
CA LEU A 24 0.31 -8.67 -4.91
C LEU A 24 -0.24 -9.95 -5.54
N GLU A 25 0.28 -10.39 -6.68
CA GLU A 25 -0.11 -11.67 -7.28
C GLU A 25 0.36 -12.87 -6.47
N THR A 26 1.54 -12.80 -5.86
CA THR A 26 2.04 -13.85 -4.96
C THR A 26 1.13 -14.02 -3.75
N VAL A 27 0.70 -12.92 -3.14
CA VAL A 27 -0.28 -12.94 -2.02
C VAL A 27 -1.60 -13.57 -2.48
N ARG A 28 -2.09 -13.19 -3.67
CA ARG A 28 -3.31 -13.75 -4.24
C ARG A 28 -3.19 -15.26 -4.49
N ALA A 29 -2.04 -15.74 -4.94
CA ALA A 29 -1.78 -17.16 -5.14
C ALA A 29 -1.80 -17.93 -3.81
N ALA A 30 -1.11 -17.41 -2.78
CA ALA A 30 -1.09 -18.01 -1.45
C ALA A 30 -2.49 -18.05 -0.79
N ALA A 31 -3.30 -17.02 -0.99
CA ALA A 31 -4.66 -16.98 -0.46
C ALA A 31 -5.57 -18.08 -1.04
N ARG A 32 -5.32 -18.54 -2.28
CA ARG A 32 -6.09 -19.61 -2.91
C ARG A 32 -5.85 -20.98 -2.28
N THR A 33 -4.65 -21.20 -1.73
CA THR A 33 -4.26 -22.48 -1.12
C THR A 33 -4.46 -22.49 0.39
N THR A 34 -4.70 -21.33 1.02
CA THR A 34 -4.95 -21.17 2.45
C THR A 34 -6.37 -21.63 2.85
N LYS A 35 -6.50 -22.23 4.04
CA LYS A 35 -7.79 -22.61 4.66
C LYS A 35 -7.95 -21.91 6.01
N PRO A 36 -9.06 -21.19 6.26
CA PRO A 36 -10.16 -20.90 5.33
C PRO A 36 -9.71 -20.02 4.14
N ARG A 37 -10.45 -20.09 3.03
CA ARG A 37 -10.15 -19.27 1.84
C ARG A 37 -10.32 -17.79 2.18
N VAL A 38 -9.35 -16.97 1.78
CA VAL A 38 -9.38 -15.52 1.98
C VAL A 38 -9.54 -14.85 0.62
N ASP A 39 -10.45 -13.88 0.52
CA ASP A 39 -10.58 -13.04 -0.69
C ASP A 39 -9.50 -11.94 -0.71
N ALA A 40 -8.28 -12.34 -1.08
CA ALA A 40 -7.12 -11.46 -1.16
C ALA A 40 -7.07 -10.73 -2.52
N THR A 41 -8.06 -9.88 -2.80
CA THR A 41 -7.99 -8.95 -3.93
C THR A 41 -6.83 -7.96 -3.75
N ARG A 42 -6.30 -7.42 -4.85
CA ARG A 42 -5.23 -6.39 -4.80
C ARG A 42 -5.61 -5.22 -3.90
N SER A 43 -6.85 -4.72 -4.01
CA SER A 43 -7.37 -3.64 -3.16
C SER A 43 -7.50 -4.05 -1.68
N ALA A 44 -7.82 -5.31 -1.36
CA ALA A 44 -7.80 -5.79 0.01
C ALA A 44 -6.38 -5.77 0.61
N VAL A 45 -5.39 -6.22 -0.15
CA VAL A 45 -3.98 -6.21 0.29
C VAL A 45 -3.46 -4.79 0.46
N VAL A 46 -3.75 -3.89 -0.48
CA VAL A 46 -3.35 -2.46 -0.38
C VAL A 46 -3.98 -1.80 0.83
N ARG A 47 -5.28 -2.01 1.09
CA ARG A 47 -5.93 -1.46 2.29
C ARG A 47 -5.33 -2.02 3.58
N LEU A 48 -5.01 -3.31 3.64
CA LEU A 48 -4.33 -3.90 4.80
C LEU A 48 -2.98 -3.23 5.04
N ALA A 49 -2.20 -2.99 3.97
CA ALA A 49 -0.92 -2.31 4.08
C ALA A 49 -1.08 -0.87 4.59
N LEU A 50 -2.05 -0.11 4.06
CA LEU A 50 -2.32 1.26 4.50
C LEU A 50 -2.82 1.33 5.94
N ASN A 51 -3.66 0.40 6.38
CA ASN A 51 -4.12 0.34 7.77
C ASN A 51 -2.94 0.06 8.70
N ARG A 52 -2.08 -0.92 8.36
CA ARG A 52 -0.88 -1.21 9.14
C ARG A 52 0.09 -0.04 9.18
N LEU A 53 0.23 0.70 8.07
CA LEU A 53 1.04 1.91 8.02
C LEU A 53 0.49 2.96 8.99
N ALA A 54 -0.83 3.17 9.00
CA ALA A 54 -1.48 4.13 9.90
C ALA A 54 -1.42 3.70 11.37
N ASP A 55 -1.40 2.40 11.66
CA ASP A 55 -1.21 1.87 13.01
C ASP A 55 0.24 2.05 13.52
N GLN A 56 1.22 2.13 12.60
CA GLN A 56 2.65 2.18 12.92
C GLN A 56 3.23 3.58 12.92
N LEU A 57 2.77 4.45 12.02
CA LEU A 57 3.35 5.76 11.79
C LEU A 57 2.28 6.83 11.82
N THR A 58 2.60 7.92 12.51
CA THR A 58 1.84 9.16 12.38
C THR A 58 2.04 9.75 10.97
N PRO A 59 1.11 10.59 10.48
CA PRO A 59 1.28 11.25 9.19
C PRO A 59 2.59 12.03 9.04
N GLY A 60 3.07 12.66 10.12
CA GLY A 60 4.35 13.37 10.12
C GLY A 60 5.55 12.45 9.94
N GLU A 61 5.53 11.26 10.54
CA GLU A 61 6.59 10.27 10.39
C GLU A 61 6.61 9.66 8.99
N VAL A 62 5.44 9.40 8.38
CA VAL A 62 5.34 8.96 6.98
C VAL A 62 5.98 10.00 6.04
N VAL A 63 5.67 11.28 6.22
CA VAL A 63 6.29 12.36 5.41
C VAL A 63 7.81 12.39 5.61
N ALA A 64 8.28 12.26 6.84
CA ALA A 64 9.71 12.25 7.14
C ALA A 64 10.42 11.04 6.49
N GLU A 65 9.78 9.88 6.44
CA GLU A 65 10.32 8.70 5.72
C GLU A 65 10.40 8.92 4.22
N LEU A 66 9.36 9.48 3.61
CA LEU A 66 9.35 9.78 2.18
C LEU A 66 10.46 10.77 1.81
N GLN A 67 10.72 11.76 2.67
CA GLN A 67 11.83 12.70 2.50
C GLN A 67 13.19 11.99 2.56
N ARG A 68 13.44 11.16 3.59
CA ARG A 68 14.68 10.37 3.71
C ARG A 68 14.92 9.47 2.50
N ASN A 69 13.86 8.81 2.02
CA ASN A 69 13.95 7.98 0.82
C ASN A 69 14.29 8.82 -0.41
N ALA A 70 13.66 9.98 -0.60
CA ALA A 70 13.98 10.86 -1.72
C ALA A 70 15.44 11.34 -1.69
N GLU A 71 15.96 11.71 -0.51
CA GLU A 71 17.37 12.10 -0.32
C GLU A 71 18.33 10.95 -0.67
N GLY A 72 18.01 9.71 -0.26
CA GLY A 72 18.77 8.52 -0.66
C GLY A 72 18.75 8.23 -2.16
N HIS A 73 17.73 8.69 -2.89
CA HIS A 73 17.62 8.59 -4.34
C HIS A 73 18.21 9.79 -5.09
N THR A 74 18.69 10.83 -4.39
CA THR A 74 19.43 11.94 -5.01
C THR A 74 20.88 11.56 -5.34
N GLY A 75 21.06 10.53 -6.16
CA GLY A 75 22.19 10.44 -7.09
C GLY A 75 22.03 11.49 -8.21
N PRO A 76 23.10 11.91 -8.91
CA PRO A 76 23.12 13.12 -9.72
C PRO A 76 22.21 12.97 -10.95
N GLY A 77 20.95 13.39 -10.82
CA GLY A 77 19.94 13.00 -11.79
C GLY A 77 18.68 13.84 -11.82
N ARG A 78 18.71 15.12 -11.43
CA ARG A 78 17.79 16.12 -12.01
C ARG A 78 18.28 17.55 -11.81
N LYS A 79 19.15 18.02 -12.71
CA LYS A 79 19.18 19.45 -13.02
C LYS A 79 17.86 19.74 -13.71
N ARG A 80 16.95 20.45 -13.04
CA ARG A 80 15.80 21.07 -13.72
C ARG A 80 16.40 22.20 -14.58
N SER A 81 16.62 21.91 -15.87
CA SER A 81 16.77 22.93 -16.91
C SER A 81 15.41 23.18 -17.54
#